data_AF-A0AA38NWT3-F1
#
_entry.id   AF-A0AA38NWT3-F1
#
_cell.length_a   1.000
_cell.length_b   1.000
_cell.length_c   1.000
_cell.angle_alpha   90.00
_cell.angle_beta   90.00
_cell.angle_gamma   90.00
#
_symmetry.space_group_name_H-M   'P 1'
#
loop_
_entity.id
_entity.type
_entity.pdbx_description
1 polymer ?
#
loop_
_entity_poly.entity_id
_entity_poly.type
_entity_poly.pdbx_seq_one_letter_code
_entity_poly.pdbx_strand_id
1 'polypeptide(L)'
;IFFFGAIQEGLRGPQFTAATQHEEAIGDITTYGIDWDDLANPTLLRHHNQHNPDEIENLDYQPTRLPSHLSLIEIPAFECPFTSEAQLKTFNEALLVMPEYHSRDMGERKTLWMQALDLLQILLS
;
A
#
# COMPACT_ATOMS: atom_id res chain seq x y z
N ILE A 1 4.90 11.13 -6.94
CA ILE A 1 5.34 9.90 -6.21
C ILE A 1 4.51 9.83 -4.94
N PHE A 2 3.36 9.14 -4.99
CA PHE A 2 2.43 9.00 -3.85
C PHE A 2 2.01 7.54 -3.60
N PHE A 3 2.40 6.62 -4.47
CA PHE A 3 1.93 5.23 -4.45
C PHE A 3 2.65 4.37 -3.39
N PHE A 4 3.92 4.64 -3.10
CA PHE A 4 4.70 3.86 -2.14
C PHE A 4 4.38 4.19 -0.67
N GLY A 5 3.94 5.43 -0.39
CA GLY A 5 3.62 5.84 0.99
C GLY A 5 2.43 5.10 1.59
N ALA A 6 1.42 4.77 0.80
CA ALA A 6 0.23 4.05 1.29
C ALA A 6 0.52 2.59 1.68
N ILE A 7 1.48 1.95 1.01
CA ILE A 7 1.91 0.59 1.32
C ILE A 7 2.78 0.58 2.59
N GLN A 8 3.61 1.60 2.79
CA GLN A 8 4.55 1.67 3.91
C GLN A 8 3.93 2.23 5.20
N GLU A 9 3.04 3.22 5.10
CA GLU A 9 2.47 3.95 6.24
C GLU A 9 1.08 3.44 6.68
N GLY A 10 0.45 2.59 5.87
CA GLY A 10 -0.93 2.16 6.10
C GLY A 10 -1.95 3.30 6.01
N LEU A 11 -3.23 2.98 6.16
CA LEU A 11 -4.34 3.90 5.90
C LEU A 11 -4.51 5.03 6.94
N ARG A 12 -3.58 5.22 7.88
CA ARG A 12 -3.65 6.33 8.83
C ARG A 12 -3.16 7.60 8.13
N GLY A 13 -4.10 8.51 7.91
CA GLY A 13 -3.89 9.73 7.13
C GLY A 13 -2.75 10.61 7.64
N PRO A 14 -2.28 11.56 6.79
CA PRO A 14 -1.10 12.38 7.04
C PRO A 14 -1.40 13.52 8.03
N GLN A 15 -1.78 13.19 9.26
CA GLN A 15 -1.86 14.18 10.34
C GLN A 15 -0.85 13.83 11.42
N PHE A 16 0.27 14.58 11.39
CA PHE A 16 1.22 14.78 12.48
C PHE A 16 1.82 13.50 13.06
N THR A 17 3.05 13.15 12.71
CA THR A 17 4.23 13.89 13.15
C THR A 17 5.28 13.93 12.06
N ALA A 18 6.11 14.97 12.07
CA ALA A 18 7.41 14.96 11.40
C ALA A 18 8.27 13.86 12.03
N ALA A 19 7.99 12.60 11.69
CA ALA A 19 8.86 11.49 11.99
C ALA A 19 10.07 11.67 11.08
N THR A 20 11.19 11.97 11.72
CA THR A 20 12.55 11.87 11.21
C THR A 20 12.60 10.93 10.01
N GLN A 21 12.91 11.48 8.83
CA GLN A 21 13.30 10.67 7.67
C GLN A 21 14.60 9.97 8.06
N HIS A 22 14.48 8.86 8.77
CA HIS A 22 15.53 7.87 8.82
C HIS A 22 15.54 7.31 7.41
N GLU A 23 16.57 7.67 6.64
CA GLU A 23 16.95 6.94 5.44
C GLU A 23 17.14 5.48 5.87
N GLU A 24 16.08 4.67 5.72
CA GLU A 24 16.20 3.23 5.80
C GLU A 24 17.24 2.86 4.76
N ALA A 25 18.33 2.22 5.21
CA ALA A 25 19.35 1.73 4.31
C ALA A 25 18.66 0.78 3.33
N ILE A 26 18.62 1.17 2.06
CA ILE A 26 18.07 0.33 0.99
C ILE A 26 18.82 -1.00 1.09
N GLY A 27 18.07 -2.07 1.40
CA GLY A 27 18.62 -3.41 1.50
C GLY A 27 19.10 -3.91 0.14
N ASP A 28 19.44 -5.19 0.06
CA ASP A 28 19.85 -5.77 -1.21
C ASP A 28 18.71 -5.65 -2.25
N ILE A 29 18.97 -4.85 -3.28
CA ILE A 29 18.05 -4.53 -4.39
C ILE A 29 17.60 -5.79 -5.14
N THR A 30 18.44 -6.84 -5.12
CA THR A 30 18.12 -8.12 -5.76
C THR A 30 16.97 -8.87 -5.09
N THR A 31 16.65 -8.54 -3.82
CA THR A 31 15.60 -9.19 -3.04
C THR A 31 14.20 -8.62 -3.25
N TYR A 32 14.05 -7.55 -4.04
CA TYR A 32 12.77 -6.83 -4.21
C TYR A 32 11.77 -7.53 -5.13
N GLY A 33 12.01 -8.80 -5.51
CA GLY A 33 11.11 -9.60 -6.34
C GLY A 33 10.98 -9.11 -7.78
N ILE A 34 11.84 -8.17 -8.19
CA ILE A 34 11.99 -7.76 -9.58
C ILE A 34 12.85 -8.81 -10.27
N ASP A 35 12.34 -9.36 -11.37
CA ASP A 35 13.12 -10.24 -12.23
C ASP A 35 14.12 -9.40 -13.05
N TRP A 36 15.30 -9.20 -12.46
CA TRP A 36 16.38 -8.41 -13.05
C TRP A 36 16.92 -9.03 -14.34
N ASP A 37 16.80 -10.35 -14.49
CA ASP A 37 17.23 -11.06 -15.69
C ASP A 37 16.25 -10.80 -16.85
N ASP A 38 14.94 -10.78 -16.57
CA ASP A 38 13.93 -10.40 -17.56
C ASP A 38 14.01 -8.91 -17.93
N LEU A 39 14.36 -8.04 -16.98
CA LEU A 39 14.58 -6.61 -17.27
C LEU A 39 15.76 -6.41 -18.25
N ALA A 40 16.79 -7.25 -18.17
CA ALA A 40 17.93 -7.24 -19.07
C ALA A 40 17.68 -8.03 -20.38
N ASN A 41 16.53 -8.68 -20.54
CA ASN A 41 16.27 -9.58 -21.65
C ASN A 41 16.11 -8.82 -22.98
N PRO A 42 17.01 -9.01 -23.95
CA PRO A 42 17.01 -8.25 -25.19
C PRO A 42 15.80 -8.53 -26.08
N THR A 43 15.15 -9.68 -25.92
CA THR A 43 13.95 -10.02 -26.70
C THR A 43 12.73 -9.26 -26.17
N LEU A 44 12.57 -9.19 -24.85
CA LEU A 44 11.50 -8.40 -24.22
C LEU A 44 11.69 -6.91 -24.50
N LEU A 45 12.91 -6.40 -24.36
CA LEU A 45 13.24 -5.01 -24.67
C LEU A 45 13.00 -4.67 -26.15
N ARG A 46 13.35 -5.58 -27.07
CA ARG A 46 13.08 -5.36 -28.50
C ARG A 46 11.59 -5.31 -28.80
N HIS A 47 10.80 -6.23 -28.26
CA HIS A 47 9.34 -6.21 -28.42
C HIS A 47 8.73 -4.93 -27.81
N HIS A 48 9.17 -4.56 -26.60
CA HIS A 48 8.75 -3.34 -25.92
C HIS A 48 9.02 -2.10 -26.79
N ASN A 49 10.25 -1.96 -27.30
CA ASN A 49 10.65 -0.84 -28.16
C ASN A 49 9.90 -0.79 -29.50
N GLN A 50 9.50 -1.95 -30.04
CA GLN A 50 8.73 -2.03 -31.28
C GLN A 50 7.28 -1.56 -31.10
N HIS A 51 6.69 -1.80 -29.93
CA HIS A 51 5.28 -1.53 -29.66
C HIS A 51 5.04 -0.27 -28.82
N ASN A 52 6.08 0.30 -28.20
CA ASN A 52 6.04 1.55 -27.44
C ASN A 52 7.07 2.59 -27.97
N PRO A 53 7.01 2.94 -29.28
CA PRO A 53 7.99 3.85 -29.89
C PRO A 53 8.04 5.24 -29.24
N ASP A 54 6.94 5.68 -28.63
CA ASP A 54 6.80 7.01 -27.99
C ASP A 54 7.50 7.11 -26.62
N GLU A 55 7.97 6.00 -26.04
CA GLU A 55 8.70 5.97 -24.78
C GLU A 55 10.21 6.25 -24.97
N ILE A 56 10.78 5.90 -26.13
CA ILE A 56 12.22 6.04 -26.43
C ILE A 56 12.63 7.52 -26.54
N GLU A 57 11.71 8.41 -26.94
CA GLU A 57 11.95 9.86 -27.01
C GLU A 57 12.01 10.56 -25.63
N ASN A 58 11.65 9.89 -24.53
CA ASN A 58 11.48 10.53 -23.22
C ASN A 58 12.45 9.99 -22.17
N LEU A 59 13.75 10.08 -22.46
CA LEU A 59 14.78 10.03 -21.40
C LEU A 59 14.79 11.29 -20.53
N ASP A 60 14.12 12.36 -20.98
CA ASP A 60 13.80 13.51 -20.15
C ASP A 60 12.59 13.17 -19.28
N TYR A 61 12.89 12.79 -18.04
CA TYR A 61 11.97 12.50 -16.96
C TYR A 61 11.01 13.68 -16.71
N GLN A 62 9.93 13.78 -17.49
CA GLN A 62 8.78 14.63 -17.17
C GLN A 62 7.61 13.73 -16.77
N PRO A 63 7.14 13.80 -15.51
CA PRO A 63 6.02 12.98 -15.02
C PRO A 63 4.67 13.54 -15.48
N THR A 64 4.57 14.08 -16.70
CA THR A 64 3.41 14.84 -17.20
C THR A 64 2.56 14.08 -18.20
N ARG A 65 2.99 12.90 -18.67
CA ARG A 65 2.13 12.04 -19.49
C ARG A 65 1.15 11.26 -18.60
N LEU A 66 0.11 11.97 -18.15
CA LEU A 66 -1.09 11.34 -17.62
C LEU A 66 -1.75 10.51 -18.73
N PRO A 67 -2.19 9.27 -18.47
CA PRO A 67 -2.96 8.49 -19.43
C PRO A 67 -4.16 9.30 -19.93
N SER A 68 -4.44 9.27 -21.24
CA SER A 68 -5.62 9.93 -21.82
C SER A 68 -6.93 9.39 -21.25
N HIS A 69 -6.91 8.14 -20.79
CA HIS A 69 -8.01 7.48 -20.09
C HIS A 69 -7.47 6.67 -18.92
N LEU A 70 -8.11 6.83 -17.76
CA LEU A 70 -7.95 5.92 -16.63
C LEU A 70 -9.03 4.84 -16.72
N SER A 71 -8.70 3.64 -16.29
CA SER A 71 -9.71 2.61 -16.09
C SER A 71 -10.64 3.04 -14.95
N LEU A 72 -11.93 3.21 -15.25
CA LEU A 72 -12.93 3.42 -14.21
C LEU A 72 -13.10 2.10 -13.46
N ILE A 73 -12.66 2.07 -12.20
CA ILE A 73 -12.95 0.98 -11.28
C ILE A 73 -14.03 1.49 -10.34
N GLU A 74 -15.26 1.01 -10.53
CA GLU A 74 -16.35 1.30 -9.61
C GLU A 74 -16.14 0.49 -8.33
N ILE A 75 -15.74 1.18 -7.26
CA ILE A 75 -15.69 0.59 -5.93
C ILE A 75 -17.08 0.77 -5.33
N PRO A 76 -17.79 -0.32 -4.98
CA PRO A 76 -19.10 -0.20 -4.35
C PRO A 76 -18.99 0.61 -3.05
N ALA A 77 -20.03 1.38 -2.74
CA ALA A 77 -20.09 2.11 -1.48
C ALA A 77 -19.98 1.11 -0.32
N PHE A 78 -19.03 1.35 0.58
CA PHE A 78 -18.85 0.54 1.79
C PHE A 78 -19.55 1.26 2.96
N GLU A 79 -20.54 0.60 3.55
CA GLU A 79 -21.18 1.08 4.77
C GLU A 79 -20.42 0.56 6.00
N CYS A 80 -20.29 1.41 7.02
CA CYS A 80 -19.67 1.01 8.28
C CYS A 80 -20.47 -0.15 8.90
N PRO A 81 -19.82 -1.25 9.31
CA PRO A 81 -20.54 -2.41 9.85
C PRO A 81 -21.14 -2.15 11.25
N PHE A 82 -20.69 -1.12 11.96
CA PHE A 82 -21.18 -0.80 13.30
C PHE A 82 -22.52 -0.05 13.22
N THR A 83 -23.52 -0.54 13.93
CA THR A 83 -24.86 0.08 14.00
C THR A 83 -24.95 1.16 15.07
N SER A 84 -23.99 1.19 16.01
CA SER A 84 -23.92 2.17 17.09
C SER A 84 -22.51 2.72 17.29
N GLU A 85 -22.43 3.98 17.72
CA GLU A 85 -21.17 4.62 18.12
C GLU A 85 -20.49 3.87 19.28
N ALA A 86 -21.28 3.25 20.16
CA ALA A 86 -20.77 2.43 21.26
C ALA A 86 -19.97 1.23 20.77
N GLN A 87 -20.45 0.50 19.76
CA GLN A 87 -19.71 -0.64 19.18
C GLN A 87 -18.39 -0.18 18.55
N LEU A 88 -18.42 0.93 17.80
CA LEU A 88 -17.20 1.50 17.21
C LEU A 88 -16.19 1.90 18.28
N LYS A 89 -16.66 2.53 19.37
CA LYS A 89 -15.80 2.93 20.48
C LYS A 89 -15.19 1.71 21.17
N THR A 90 -15.99 0.69 21.49
CA THR A 90 -15.51 -0.56 22.09
C THR A 90 -14.49 -1.27 21.20
N PHE A 91 -14.73 -1.31 19.89
CA PHE A 91 -13.79 -1.88 18.92
C PHE A 91 -12.44 -1.17 18.96
N ASN A 92 -12.44 0.16 18.86
CA ASN A 92 -11.21 0.95 18.86
C ASN A 92 -10.45 0.86 20.19
N GLU A 93 -11.15 0.91 21.31
CA GLU A 93 -10.54 0.77 22.64
C GLU A 93 -9.90 -0.61 22.81
N ALA A 94 -10.55 -1.68 22.34
CA ALA A 94 -10.00 -3.02 22.42
C ALA A 94 -8.74 -3.19 21.56
N LEU A 95 -8.71 -2.63 20.34
CA LEU A 95 -7.52 -2.65 19.49
C LEU A 95 -6.34 -1.90 20.09
N LEU A 96 -6.58 -0.74 20.72
CA LEU A 96 -5.54 0.08 21.33
C LEU A 96 -4.80 -0.63 22.48
N VAL A 97 -5.46 -1.58 23.15
CA VAL A 97 -4.88 -2.34 24.25
C VAL A 97 -4.05 -3.54 23.76
N MET A 98 -4.21 -3.95 22.49
CA MET A 98 -3.45 -5.07 21.93
C MET A 98 -1.96 -4.70 21.80
N PRO A 99 -1.04 -5.56 22.25
CA PRO A 99 0.40 -5.26 22.20
C PRO A 99 0.90 -5.08 20.76
N GLU A 100 0.30 -5.79 19.80
CA GLU A 100 0.64 -5.73 18.38
C GLU A 100 0.23 -4.39 17.73
N TYR A 101 -0.63 -3.59 18.36
CA TYR A 101 -1.19 -2.36 17.79
C TYR A 101 -0.12 -1.32 17.43
N HIS A 102 0.95 -1.24 18.22
CA HIS A 102 2.06 -0.32 18.01
C HIS A 102 3.23 -0.91 17.21
N SER A 103 3.11 -2.19 16.81
CA SER A 103 4.18 -2.86 16.09
C SER A 103 4.30 -2.41 14.65
N ARG A 104 5.55 -2.36 14.18
CA ARG A 104 5.89 -2.22 12.74
C ARG A 104 6.24 -3.55 12.11
N ASP A 105 6.36 -4.63 12.90
CA ASP A 105 6.58 -5.97 12.37
C ASP A 105 5.34 -6.44 11.60
N MET A 106 5.55 -6.93 10.37
CA MET A 106 4.45 -7.35 9.50
C MET A 106 3.77 -8.64 9.96
N GLY A 107 4.49 -9.50 10.68
CA GLY A 107 3.92 -10.69 11.31
C GLY A 107 2.97 -10.32 12.45
N GLU A 108 3.41 -9.46 13.36
CA GLU A 108 2.59 -8.94 14.46
C GLU A 108 1.40 -8.12 13.94
N ARG A 109 1.60 -7.29 12.91
CA ARG A 109 0.48 -6.61 12.25
C ARG A 109 -0.52 -7.61 11.69
N LYS A 110 -0.09 -8.63 10.95
CA LYS A 110 -1.00 -9.67 10.45
C LYS A 110 -1.81 -10.29 11.58
N THR A 111 -1.18 -10.57 12.72
CA THR A 111 -1.86 -11.05 13.94
C THR A 111 -2.91 -10.06 14.43
N LEU A 112 -2.59 -8.76 14.52
CA LEU A 112 -3.53 -7.71 14.86
C LEU A 112 -4.75 -7.69 13.92
N TRP A 113 -4.55 -7.81 12.61
CA TRP A 113 -5.65 -7.83 11.63
C TRP A 113 -6.57 -9.03 11.83
N MET A 114 -6.02 -10.21 12.14
CA MET A 114 -6.82 -11.41 12.42
C MET A 114 -7.61 -11.25 13.72
N GLN A 115 -6.97 -10.78 14.79
CA GLN A 115 -7.65 -10.52 16.07
C GLN A 115 -8.73 -9.43 15.95
N ALA A 116 -8.47 -8.39 15.15
CA ALA A 116 -9.43 -7.33 14.86
C ALA A 116 -10.66 -7.88 14.12
N LEU A 117 -10.46 -8.79 13.16
CA LEU A 117 -11.57 -9.43 12.45
C LEU A 117 -12.41 -10.31 13.39
N ASP A 118 -11.78 -11.09 14.25
CA ASP A 118 -12.48 -11.91 15.25
C ASP A 118 -13.29 -11.02 16.21
N LEU A 119 -12.69 -9.93 16.68
CA LEU A 119 -13.35 -8.96 17.56
C LEU A 119 -14.52 -8.27 16.86
N LEU A 120 -14.38 -7.94 15.58
CA LEU A 120 -15.47 -7.39 14.77
C LEU A 120 -16.63 -8.38 14.70
N GLN A 121 -16.37 -9.67 14.43
CA GLN A 121 -17.41 -10.69 14.36
C GLN A 121 -18.15 -10.85 15.69
N ILE A 122 -17.45 -10.76 16.82
CA ILE A 122 -18.05 -10.82 18.17
C ILE A 122 -18.93 -9.60 18.46
N LEU A 123 -18.53 -8.41 18.01
CA LEU A 123 -19.31 -7.18 18.26
C LEU A 123 -20.55 -7.04 17.36
N LEU A 124 -20.57 -7.76 16.23
CA LEU A 124 -21.66 -7.73 15.26
C LEU A 124 -22.66 -8.90 15.42
N SER A 125 -22.33 -9.92 16.23
CA SER A 125 -23.23 -11.01 16.62
C SER A 125 -24.23 -10.59 17.70
#